data_AF-A0A3S0JQQ6-F1
#
_entry.id   AF-A0A3S0JQQ6-F1
#
_cell.length_a   1.000
_cell.length_b   1.000
_cell.length_c   1.000
_cell.angle_alpha   90.00
_cell.angle_beta   90.00
_cell.angle_gamma   90.00
#
_symmetry.space_group_name_H-M   'P 1'
#
loop_
_entity.id
_entity.type
_entity.pdbx_description
1 polymer ?
#
loop_
_entity_poly.entity_id
_entity_poly.type
_entity_poly.pdbx_seq_one_letter_code
_entity_poly.pdbx_strand_id
1 'polypeptide(L)'
;MKIKCKGAYEYENLDWHKNHSALIIPKAAVSFLVYGTPIEDFIHNHKDHLDFMLRVKVPRSNKLLTIDEFGVENKEQNVCRYYVSNNGNKLVKIMPALDKPGKIATVWWNEEGEEMLTYKDSEIKKANKQGFTINKGQREIPLEERPQEIEASWGVTICNKLKDFKGNINYEYYITEAKKLVDCYQQTLDNPPKLCNNTLN
;
A
#
# COMPACT_ATOMS: atom_id res chain seq x y z
N MET A 1 -2.91 1.52 -36.09
CA MET A 1 -2.40 0.39 -35.28
C MET A 1 -3.22 0.36 -34.00
N LYS A 2 -3.77 -0.78 -33.55
CA LYS A 2 -4.47 -0.85 -32.26
C LYS A 2 -3.43 -1.06 -31.16
N ILE A 3 -3.33 -0.13 -30.22
CA ILE A 3 -2.42 -0.22 -29.08
C ILE A 3 -2.92 -1.33 -28.14
N LYS A 4 -2.01 -2.17 -27.66
CA LYS A 4 -2.32 -3.27 -26.75
C LYS A 4 -1.73 -3.00 -25.39
N CYS A 5 -2.60 -2.67 -24.43
CA CYS A 5 -2.22 -2.48 -23.04
C CYS A 5 -2.40 -3.79 -22.25
N LYS A 6 -1.46 -4.11 -21.35
CA LYS A 6 -1.50 -5.31 -20.52
C LYS A 6 -0.95 -5.03 -19.12
N GLY A 7 -1.40 -5.82 -18.14
CA GLY A 7 -0.87 -5.77 -16.78
C GLY A 7 -1.07 -4.40 -16.15
N ALA A 8 0.02 -3.79 -15.65
CA ALA A 8 -0.01 -2.48 -14.99
C ALA A 8 -0.46 -1.32 -15.89
N TYR A 9 -0.52 -1.52 -17.22
CA TYR A 9 -0.95 -0.50 -18.19
C TYR A 9 -2.39 -0.72 -18.69
N GLU A 10 -3.07 -1.79 -18.26
CA GLU A 10 -4.41 -2.15 -18.71
C GLU A 10 -5.48 -1.23 -18.09
N TYR A 11 -6.25 -0.50 -18.92
CA TYR A 11 -7.30 0.40 -18.43
C TYR A 11 -8.61 0.39 -19.24
N GLU A 12 -8.66 -0.26 -20.40
CA GLU A 12 -9.86 -0.35 -21.25
C GLU A 12 -10.47 -1.74 -21.20
N ASN A 13 -11.81 -1.83 -21.28
CA ASN A 13 -12.56 -3.09 -21.36
C ASN A 13 -12.18 -4.10 -20.26
N LEU A 14 -11.96 -3.58 -19.05
CA LEU A 14 -11.56 -4.39 -17.91
C LEU A 14 -12.67 -5.37 -17.53
N ASP A 15 -12.33 -6.66 -17.47
CA ASP A 15 -13.21 -7.67 -16.90
C ASP A 15 -13.58 -7.35 -15.45
N TRP A 16 -14.72 -7.85 -14.99
CA TRP A 16 -15.24 -7.61 -13.64
C TRP A 16 -14.27 -7.96 -12.50
N HIS A 17 -13.40 -8.94 -12.70
CA HIS A 17 -12.43 -9.40 -11.70
C HIS A 17 -11.14 -8.55 -11.66
N LYS A 18 -10.96 -7.64 -12.63
CA LYS A 18 -9.77 -6.77 -12.71
C LYS A 18 -9.85 -5.63 -11.69
N ASN A 19 -8.76 -4.89 -11.56
CA ASN A 19 -8.71 -3.72 -10.70
C ASN A 19 -9.25 -2.49 -11.44
N HIS A 20 -10.38 -1.96 -10.97
CA HIS A 20 -11.00 -0.73 -11.46
C HIS A 20 -10.70 0.44 -10.51
N SER A 21 -9.46 0.51 -10.02
CA SER A 21 -9.00 1.55 -9.07
C SER A 21 -7.91 2.38 -9.72
N ALA A 22 -7.96 3.69 -9.51
CA ALA A 22 -6.94 4.64 -9.96
C ALA A 22 -6.55 4.47 -11.44
N LEU A 23 -7.53 4.27 -12.33
CA LEU A 23 -7.32 4.10 -13.78
C LEU A 23 -6.61 5.29 -14.43
N ILE A 24 -6.57 6.44 -13.76
CA ILE A 24 -5.78 7.59 -14.18
C ILE A 24 -4.29 7.24 -14.31
N ILE A 25 -3.76 6.37 -13.44
CA ILE A 25 -2.34 5.98 -13.41
C ILE A 25 -1.93 5.25 -14.70
N PRO A 26 -2.57 4.12 -15.09
CA PRO A 26 -2.25 3.45 -16.35
C PRO A 26 -2.56 4.34 -17.57
N LYS A 27 -3.61 5.16 -17.53
CA LYS A 27 -3.93 6.11 -18.61
C LYS A 27 -2.81 7.12 -18.83
N ALA A 28 -2.32 7.76 -17.76
CA ALA A 28 -1.24 8.73 -17.81
C ALA A 28 0.08 8.10 -18.29
N ALA A 29 0.44 6.93 -17.75
CA ALA A 29 1.64 6.21 -18.15
C ALA A 29 1.62 5.83 -19.64
N VAL A 30 0.49 5.32 -20.15
CA VAL A 30 0.33 5.01 -21.58
C VAL A 30 0.38 6.28 -22.43
N SER A 31 -0.26 7.37 -21.99
CA SER A 31 -0.24 8.63 -22.74
C SER A 31 1.18 9.18 -22.89
N PHE A 32 1.98 9.08 -21.84
CA PHE A 32 3.39 9.44 -21.89
C PHE A 32 4.18 8.54 -22.85
N LEU A 33 4.11 7.21 -22.66
CA LEU A 33 4.91 6.26 -23.43
C LEU A 33 4.57 6.21 -24.92
N VAL A 34 3.30 6.42 -25.28
CA VAL A 34 2.82 6.29 -26.66
C VAL A 34 2.77 7.64 -27.37
N TYR A 35 2.30 8.68 -26.68
CA TYR A 35 2.02 9.98 -27.31
C TYR A 35 2.95 11.09 -26.83
N GLY A 36 3.87 10.82 -25.89
CA GLY A 36 4.80 11.80 -25.35
C GLY A 36 4.12 12.89 -24.51
N THR A 37 2.88 12.68 -24.05
CA THR A 37 2.18 13.65 -23.20
C THR A 37 2.77 13.61 -21.79
N PRO A 38 3.21 14.75 -21.22
CA PRO A 38 3.68 14.78 -19.83
C PRO A 38 2.65 14.22 -18.86
N ILE A 39 3.11 13.43 -17.88
CA ILE A 39 2.23 12.74 -16.91
C ILE A 39 1.44 13.77 -16.10
N GLU A 40 2.11 14.83 -15.67
CA GLU A 40 1.55 15.94 -14.91
C GLU A 40 0.43 16.62 -15.70
N ASP A 41 0.69 16.97 -16.96
CA ASP A 41 -0.30 17.61 -17.84
C ASP A 41 -1.51 16.71 -18.06
N PHE A 42 -1.29 15.41 -18.28
CA PHE A 42 -2.39 14.46 -18.47
C PHE A 42 -3.26 14.39 -17.22
N ILE A 43 -2.65 14.24 -16.04
CA ILE A 43 -3.36 14.07 -14.77
C ILE A 43 -4.12 15.35 -14.37
N HIS A 44 -3.49 16.53 -14.48
CA HIS A 44 -4.11 17.79 -14.12
C HIS A 44 -5.29 18.18 -15.02
N ASN A 45 -5.23 17.82 -16.30
CA ASN A 45 -6.29 18.14 -17.27
C ASN A 45 -7.38 17.04 -17.37
N HIS A 46 -7.26 15.96 -16.60
CA HIS A 46 -8.18 14.84 -16.68
C HIS A 46 -9.54 15.16 -16.06
N LYS A 47 -10.62 14.95 -16.84
CA LYS A 47 -11.97 15.36 -16.45
C LYS A 47 -12.79 14.26 -15.76
N ASP A 48 -12.47 12.99 -15.99
CA ASP A 48 -13.23 11.89 -15.41
C ASP A 48 -12.72 11.59 -13.99
N HIS A 49 -13.43 12.12 -12.99
CA HIS A 49 -13.09 11.94 -11.59
C HIS A 49 -13.17 10.47 -11.12
N LEU A 50 -13.92 9.61 -11.83
CA LEU A 50 -14.01 8.19 -11.47
C LEU A 50 -12.67 7.46 -11.68
N ASP A 51 -11.83 7.95 -12.59
CA ASP A 51 -10.51 7.39 -12.84
C ASP A 51 -9.53 7.59 -11.67
N PHE A 52 -9.82 8.52 -10.76
CA PHE A 52 -9.04 8.74 -9.54
C PHE A 52 -9.49 7.85 -8.38
N MET A 53 -10.67 7.21 -8.48
CA MET A 53 -11.24 6.48 -7.35
C MET A 53 -10.51 5.18 -7.11
N LEU A 54 -10.18 4.92 -5.85
CA LEU A 54 -9.68 3.67 -5.33
C LEU A 54 -10.76 2.88 -4.61
N ARG A 55 -10.52 1.59 -4.40
CA ARG A 55 -11.38 0.72 -3.60
C ARG A 55 -10.57 0.00 -2.55
N VAL A 56 -11.04 0.05 -1.31
CA VAL A 56 -10.56 -0.84 -0.26
C VAL A 56 -11.59 -1.93 0.02
N LYS A 57 -11.10 -3.13 0.34
CA LYS A 57 -11.89 -4.24 0.87
C LYS A 57 -11.18 -4.84 2.07
N VAL A 58 -11.80 -4.70 3.23
CA VAL A 58 -11.34 -5.21 4.51
C VAL A 58 -12.22 -6.40 4.94
N PRO A 59 -11.65 -7.57 5.31
CA PRO A 59 -12.43 -8.67 5.86
C PRO A 59 -13.23 -8.27 7.10
N ARG A 60 -14.37 -8.90 7.35
CA ARG A 60 -15.26 -8.57 8.50
C ARG A 60 -14.61 -8.77 9.87
N SER A 61 -13.57 -9.60 9.96
CA SER A 61 -12.78 -9.81 11.18
C SER A 61 -11.93 -8.60 11.56
N ASN A 62 -11.79 -7.63 10.65
CA ASN A 62 -10.98 -6.43 10.81
C ASN A 62 -11.89 -5.20 10.78
N LYS A 63 -11.41 -4.09 11.33
CA LYS A 63 -12.10 -2.80 11.28
C LYS A 63 -11.43 -1.92 10.23
N LEU A 64 -12.20 -1.06 9.59
CA LEU A 64 -11.69 0.03 8.76
C LEU A 64 -12.07 1.35 9.43
N LEU A 65 -11.08 2.21 9.64
CA LEU A 65 -11.24 3.50 10.32
C LEU A 65 -10.63 4.61 9.45
N THR A 66 -11.22 5.80 9.50
CA THR A 66 -10.50 7.04 9.17
C THR A 66 -10.04 7.73 10.45
N ILE A 67 -8.84 8.30 10.44
CA ILE A 67 -8.28 9.06 11.57
C ILE A 67 -7.97 10.47 11.07
N ASP A 68 -8.59 11.47 11.69
CA ASP A 68 -8.37 12.88 11.33
C ASP A 68 -7.07 13.45 11.91
N GLU A 69 -6.80 14.73 11.63
CA GLU A 69 -5.60 15.44 12.09
C GLU A 69 -5.50 15.58 13.62
N PHE A 70 -6.63 15.48 14.34
CA PHE A 70 -6.69 15.51 15.80
C PHE A 70 -6.64 14.12 16.43
N GLY A 71 -6.50 13.07 15.61
CA GLY A 71 -6.47 11.68 16.08
C GLY A 71 -7.85 11.09 16.35
N VAL A 72 -8.95 11.73 15.91
CA VAL A 72 -10.30 11.20 16.11
C VAL A 72 -10.57 10.09 15.11
N GLU A 73 -10.90 8.91 15.64
CA GLU A 73 -11.20 7.72 14.85
C GLU A 73 -12.68 7.67 14.45
N ASN A 74 -12.95 7.46 13.16
CA ASN A 74 -14.28 7.28 12.60
C ASN A 74 -14.37 5.92 11.91
N LYS A 75 -15.37 5.11 12.28
CA LYS A 75 -15.55 3.77 11.70
C LYS A 75 -16.19 3.84 10.32
N GLU A 76 -15.54 3.21 9.35
CA GLU A 76 -15.97 3.17 7.96
C GLU A 76 -16.56 1.82 7.54
N GLN A 77 -17.21 1.81 6.37
CA GLN A 77 -17.61 0.57 5.72
C GLN A 77 -16.38 -0.22 5.26
N ASN A 78 -16.29 -1.50 5.65
CA ASN A 78 -15.19 -2.37 5.25
C ASN A 78 -14.98 -2.52 3.73
N VAL A 79 -15.99 -2.20 2.92
CA VAL A 79 -15.84 -2.05 1.47
C VAL A 79 -16.27 -0.64 1.13
N CYS A 80 -15.33 0.18 0.70
CA CYS A 80 -15.62 1.56 0.33
C CYS A 80 -14.80 2.01 -0.88
N ARG A 81 -15.32 3.05 -1.54
CA ARG A 81 -14.60 3.83 -2.54
C ARG A 81 -14.03 5.07 -1.87
N TYR A 82 -12.84 5.48 -2.28
CA TYR A 82 -12.15 6.65 -1.76
C TYR A 82 -11.23 7.23 -2.83
N TYR A 83 -10.72 8.43 -2.62
CA TYR A 83 -9.65 8.99 -3.43
C TYR A 83 -8.62 9.67 -2.52
N VAL A 84 -7.35 9.69 -2.96
CA VAL A 84 -6.30 10.43 -2.26
C VAL A 84 -6.52 11.92 -2.45
N SER A 85 -6.53 12.68 -1.35
CA SER A 85 -6.99 14.06 -1.31
C SER A 85 -6.11 14.94 -0.43
N ASN A 86 -6.08 16.25 -0.72
CA ASN A 86 -5.19 17.21 -0.03
C ASN A 86 -5.59 17.43 1.45
N ASN A 87 -6.85 17.18 1.79
CA ASN A 87 -7.43 17.41 3.12
C ASN A 87 -8.10 16.14 3.63
N GLY A 88 -7.54 14.99 3.24
CA GLY A 88 -8.06 13.68 3.60
C GLY A 88 -7.59 13.22 4.98
N ASN A 89 -8.30 12.25 5.53
CA ASN A 89 -7.96 11.59 6.78
C ASN A 89 -7.06 10.38 6.49
N LYS A 90 -6.31 9.92 7.47
CA LYS A 90 -5.60 8.63 7.36
C LYS A 90 -6.61 7.50 7.28
N LEU A 91 -6.41 6.54 6.38
CA LEU A 91 -7.25 5.35 6.30
C LEU A 91 -6.50 4.18 6.92
N VAL A 92 -7.07 3.55 7.93
CA VAL A 92 -6.39 2.52 8.71
C VAL A 92 -7.25 1.27 8.81
N LYS A 93 -6.66 0.14 8.47
CA LYS A 93 -7.23 -1.18 8.73
C LYS A 93 -6.69 -1.68 10.06
N ILE A 94 -7.58 -1.91 11.02
CA ILE A 94 -7.24 -2.50 12.31
C ILE A 94 -7.48 -4.01 12.23
N MET A 95 -6.41 -4.78 12.37
CA MET A 95 -6.48 -6.23 12.45
C MET A 95 -6.44 -6.68 13.92
N PRO A 96 -7.16 -7.74 14.30
CA PRO A 96 -7.09 -8.27 15.65
C PRO A 96 -5.69 -8.87 15.92
N ALA A 97 -5.40 -9.11 17.20
CA ALA A 97 -4.24 -9.86 17.64
C ALA A 97 -4.12 -11.19 16.86
N LEU A 98 -2.88 -11.60 16.57
CA LEU A 98 -2.61 -12.87 15.89
C LEU A 98 -2.90 -14.07 16.79
N ASP A 99 -2.71 -13.87 18.09
CA ASP A 99 -2.76 -14.92 19.09
C ASP A 99 -4.07 -14.92 19.87
N LYS A 100 -4.34 -16.06 20.51
CA LYS A 100 -5.50 -16.24 21.38
C LYS A 100 -5.22 -15.70 22.79
N PRO A 101 -6.25 -15.24 23.52
CA PRO A 101 -6.14 -14.98 24.95
C PRO A 101 -5.55 -16.18 25.70
N GLY A 102 -4.74 -15.92 26.73
CA GLY A 102 -4.11 -16.94 27.57
C GLY A 102 -2.86 -17.57 26.97
N LYS A 103 -2.36 -17.11 25.82
CA LYS A 103 -1.11 -17.63 25.25
C LYS A 103 0.07 -17.15 26.08
N ILE A 104 0.84 -18.11 26.59
CA ILE A 104 2.03 -17.86 27.41
C ILE A 104 3.28 -17.92 26.52
N ALA A 105 4.16 -16.95 26.66
CA ALA A 105 5.51 -16.98 26.08
C ALA A 105 6.58 -16.94 27.18
N THR A 106 7.72 -17.52 26.86
CA THR A 106 8.93 -17.39 27.67
C THR A 106 9.65 -16.12 27.27
N VAL A 107 9.98 -15.30 28.27
CA VAL A 107 10.61 -14.00 28.15
C VAL A 107 12.12 -14.16 28.28
N TRP A 108 12.86 -13.61 27.33
CA TRP A 108 14.32 -13.60 27.34
C TRP A 108 14.84 -12.17 27.16
N TRP A 109 15.89 -11.82 27.89
CA TRP A 109 16.59 -10.55 27.73
C TRP A 109 18.00 -10.76 27.16
N ASN A 110 18.49 -9.77 26.42
CA ASN A 110 19.90 -9.65 26.06
C ASN A 110 20.64 -8.74 27.06
N GLU A 111 21.96 -8.59 26.86
CA GLU A 111 22.81 -7.76 27.73
C GLU A 111 22.46 -6.26 27.68
N GLU A 112 21.87 -5.80 26.59
CA GLU A 112 21.41 -4.42 26.39
C GLU A 112 20.05 -4.13 27.05
N GLY A 113 19.40 -5.16 27.60
CA GLY A 113 18.09 -5.06 28.25
C GLY A 113 16.91 -5.11 27.28
N GLU A 114 17.13 -5.44 26.01
CA GLU A 114 16.07 -5.71 25.06
C GLU A 114 15.39 -7.04 25.37
N GLU A 115 14.11 -7.12 25.08
CA GLU A 115 13.28 -8.27 25.39
C GLU A 115 12.83 -9.01 24.13
N MET A 116 12.81 -10.35 24.21
CA MET A 116 12.16 -11.19 23.22
C MET A 116 11.24 -12.24 23.84
N LEU A 117 10.23 -12.63 23.05
CA LEU A 117 9.24 -13.64 23.41
C LEU A 117 9.42 -14.87 22.54
N THR A 118 9.40 -16.05 23.16
CA THR A 118 9.49 -17.34 22.47
C THR A 118 8.37 -18.27 22.91
N TYR A 119 7.90 -19.09 21.95
CA TYR A 119 6.76 -20.00 22.10
C TYR A 119 7.15 -21.46 21.91
N LYS A 120 8.19 -21.69 21.11
CA LYS A 120 8.65 -23.03 20.72
C LYS A 120 10.13 -23.18 21.02
N ASP A 121 10.54 -24.40 21.31
CA ASP A 121 11.96 -24.72 21.54
C ASP A 121 12.86 -24.37 20.36
N SER A 122 12.33 -24.44 19.12
CA SER A 122 13.04 -24.01 17.92
C SER A 122 13.39 -22.51 17.93
N GLU A 123 12.55 -21.69 18.55
CA GLU A 123 12.77 -20.24 18.67
C GLU A 123 13.78 -19.93 19.77
N ILE A 124 13.85 -20.74 20.83
CA ILE A 124 14.86 -20.60 21.89
C ILE A 124 16.28 -20.77 21.33
N LYS A 125 16.49 -21.73 20.41
CA LYS A 125 17.79 -21.88 19.73
C LYS A 125 18.19 -20.62 18.94
N LYS A 126 17.21 -19.97 18.32
CA LYS A 126 17.42 -18.72 17.58
C LYS A 126 17.67 -17.54 18.53
N ALA A 127 16.93 -17.45 19.63
CA ALA A 127 17.10 -16.49 20.71
C ALA A 127 18.52 -16.50 21.27
N ASN A 128 19.00 -17.69 21.63
CA ASN A 128 20.36 -17.88 22.16
C ASN A 128 21.42 -17.45 21.13
N LYS A 129 21.22 -17.74 19.83
CA LYS A 129 22.13 -17.28 18.76
C LYS A 129 22.14 -15.76 18.62
N GLN A 130 21.03 -15.10 18.95
CA GLN A 130 20.86 -13.65 18.90
C GLN A 130 21.27 -12.95 20.21
N GLY A 131 21.83 -13.68 21.19
CA GLY A 131 22.34 -13.10 22.44
C GLY A 131 21.30 -12.96 23.56
N PHE A 132 20.07 -13.45 23.36
CA PHE A 132 19.04 -13.43 24.39
C PHE A 132 19.16 -14.66 25.29
N THR A 133 19.97 -14.54 26.34
CA THR A 133 20.37 -15.67 27.21
C THR A 133 19.75 -15.58 28.60
N ILE A 134 19.24 -14.41 29.00
CA ILE A 134 18.71 -14.18 30.35
C ILE A 134 17.23 -14.53 30.37
N ASN A 135 16.87 -15.68 30.95
CA ASN A 135 15.47 -16.08 31.12
C ASN A 135 14.79 -15.23 32.22
N LYS A 136 13.66 -14.61 31.91
CA LYS A 136 12.85 -13.80 32.84
C LYS A 136 11.53 -14.46 33.25
N GLY A 137 11.36 -15.73 32.92
CA GLY A 137 10.17 -16.50 33.22
C GLY A 137 9.15 -16.48 32.09
N GLN A 138 7.90 -16.74 32.46
CA GLN A 138 6.78 -16.88 31.53
C GLN A 138 5.73 -15.82 31.81
N ARG A 139 5.15 -15.23 30.76
CA ARG A 139 4.02 -14.32 30.89
C ARG A 139 3.01 -14.49 29.77
N GLU A 140 1.79 -14.08 30.04
CA GLU A 140 0.75 -13.95 29.03
C GLU A 140 1.05 -12.77 28.09
N ILE A 141 0.76 -12.96 26.80
CA ILE A 141 1.04 -11.95 25.79
C ILE A 141 -0.10 -10.94 25.70
N PRO A 142 0.23 -9.64 25.61
CA PRO A 142 -0.79 -8.62 25.38
C PRO A 142 -1.44 -8.84 24.02
N LEU A 143 -2.77 -8.86 24.01
CA LEU A 143 -3.57 -8.98 22.79
C LEU A 143 -3.69 -7.61 22.13
N GLU A 144 -2.66 -7.24 21.40
CA GLU A 144 -2.61 -5.93 20.74
C GLU A 144 -3.28 -5.96 19.36
N GLU A 145 -4.10 -4.95 19.11
CA GLU A 145 -4.59 -4.67 17.76
C GLU A 145 -3.43 -4.21 16.87
N ARG A 146 -3.49 -4.58 15.59
CA ARG A 146 -2.44 -4.32 14.61
C ARG A 146 -2.97 -3.34 13.58
N PRO A 147 -2.76 -2.02 13.77
CA PRO A 147 -3.13 -1.03 12.78
C PRO A 147 -2.22 -1.12 11.55
N GLN A 148 -2.81 -0.94 10.38
CA GLN A 148 -2.09 -0.83 9.12
C GLN A 148 -2.72 0.30 8.30
N GLU A 149 -1.94 1.35 8.03
CA GLU A 149 -2.37 2.42 7.14
C GLU A 149 -2.54 1.90 5.70
N ILE A 150 -3.58 2.39 5.04
CA ILE A 150 -3.86 2.19 3.62
C ILE A 150 -3.46 3.48 2.92
N GLU A 151 -2.68 3.37 1.83
CA GLU A 151 -1.99 4.51 1.21
C GLU A 151 -1.15 5.29 2.24
N ALA A 152 -0.20 4.59 2.87
CA ALA A 152 0.62 5.14 3.95
C ALA A 152 1.19 6.52 3.58
N SER A 153 1.14 7.44 4.54
CA SER A 153 1.55 8.85 4.38
C SER A 153 0.65 9.73 3.52
N TRP A 154 -0.47 9.23 2.97
CA TRP A 154 -1.40 10.02 2.19
C TRP A 154 -2.77 10.15 2.87
N GLY A 155 -3.32 11.37 2.85
CA GLY A 155 -4.70 11.62 3.28
C GLY A 155 -5.69 11.15 2.22
N VAL A 156 -6.81 10.56 2.66
CA VAL A 156 -7.87 10.12 1.75
C VAL A 156 -9.25 10.67 2.13
N THR A 157 -10.13 10.75 1.14
CA THR A 157 -11.54 11.06 1.35
C THR A 157 -12.40 9.89 0.90
N ILE A 158 -13.21 9.37 1.82
CA ILE A 158 -14.22 8.34 1.52
C ILE A 158 -15.27 8.93 0.56
N CYS A 159 -15.56 8.21 -0.51
CA CYS A 159 -16.47 8.61 -1.57
C CYS A 159 -17.31 7.41 -2.04
N ASN A 160 -18.14 6.88 -1.14
CA ASN A 160 -19.02 5.74 -1.44
C ASN A 160 -20.14 6.09 -2.41
N LYS A 161 -20.58 7.35 -2.41
CA LYS A 161 -21.57 7.88 -3.35
C LYS A 161 -20.91 9.03 -4.09
N LEU A 162 -21.09 9.09 -5.41
CA LEU A 162 -20.46 10.11 -6.25
C LEU A 162 -20.85 11.54 -5.84
N LYS A 163 -22.05 11.74 -5.29
CA LYS A 163 -22.50 13.03 -4.75
C LYS A 163 -21.66 13.55 -3.58
N ASP A 164 -20.91 12.67 -2.91
CA ASP A 164 -20.05 13.01 -1.77
C ASP A 164 -18.63 13.40 -2.24
N PHE A 165 -18.38 13.40 -3.56
CA PHE A 165 -17.09 13.79 -4.13
C PHE A 165 -16.84 15.30 -3.94
N LYS A 166 -15.68 15.65 -3.36
CA LYS A 166 -15.34 17.04 -3.03
C LYS A 166 -14.37 17.69 -4.02
N GLY A 167 -13.77 16.95 -4.96
CA GLY A 167 -12.85 17.51 -5.96
C GLY A 167 -11.45 17.89 -5.47
N ASN A 168 -11.15 17.77 -4.18
CA ASN A 168 -9.86 18.12 -3.58
C ASN A 168 -8.78 17.02 -3.78
N ILE A 169 -8.69 16.50 -5.01
CA ILE A 169 -7.74 15.44 -5.37
C ILE A 169 -6.31 15.89 -5.10
N ASN A 170 -5.52 15.00 -4.50
CA ASN A 170 -4.08 15.18 -4.40
C ASN A 170 -3.42 14.58 -5.65
N TYR A 171 -3.11 15.41 -6.64
CA TYR A 171 -2.55 14.97 -7.91
C TYR A 171 -1.14 14.39 -7.77
N GLU A 172 -0.36 14.85 -6.80
CA GLU A 172 1.02 14.40 -6.59
C GLU A 172 1.11 12.91 -6.32
N TYR A 173 0.15 12.35 -5.56
CA TYR A 173 0.05 10.91 -5.36
C TYR A 173 -0.05 10.16 -6.70
N TYR A 174 -0.97 10.55 -7.57
CA TYR A 174 -1.20 9.84 -8.84
C TYR A 174 -0.05 10.06 -9.82
N ILE A 175 0.56 11.25 -9.82
CA ILE A 175 1.77 11.54 -10.60
C ILE A 175 2.91 10.61 -10.14
N THR A 176 3.13 10.51 -8.82
CA THR A 176 4.16 9.64 -8.23
C THR A 176 3.92 8.17 -8.60
N GLU A 177 2.69 7.67 -8.48
CA GLU A 177 2.38 6.30 -8.87
C GLU A 177 2.52 6.05 -10.37
N ALA A 178 2.17 7.02 -11.23
CA ALA A 178 2.36 6.91 -12.67
C ALA A 178 3.84 6.92 -13.08
N LYS A 179 4.66 7.76 -12.43
CA LYS A 179 6.12 7.80 -12.66
C LYS A 179 6.79 6.46 -12.37
N LYS A 180 6.37 5.72 -11.33
CA LYS A 180 6.88 4.36 -11.07
C LYS A 180 6.73 3.40 -12.26
N LEU A 181 5.73 3.61 -13.12
CA LEU A 181 5.50 2.79 -14.32
C LEU A 181 6.35 3.19 -15.52
N VAL A 182 6.97 4.37 -15.48
CA VAL A 182 7.69 4.98 -16.61
C VAL A 182 9.18 5.12 -16.32
N ASP A 183 9.55 5.45 -15.08
CA ASP A 183 10.93 5.70 -14.66
C ASP A 183 11.81 4.47 -14.86
N CYS A 184 11.26 3.26 -14.68
CA CYS A 184 11.98 2.02 -14.94
C CYS A 184 12.41 1.91 -16.42
N TYR A 185 11.61 2.43 -17.34
CA TYR A 185 11.94 2.50 -18.76
C TYR A 185 12.97 3.60 -19.04
N GLN A 186 12.78 4.79 -18.47
CA GLN A 186 13.70 5.90 -18.69
C GLN A 186 15.13 5.58 -18.21
N GLN A 187 15.24 4.94 -17.04
CA GLN A 187 16.54 4.47 -16.51
C GLN A 187 17.24 3.48 -17.46
N THR A 188 16.49 2.63 -18.17
CA THR A 188 17.09 1.70 -19.14
C THR A 188 17.55 2.37 -20.43
N LEU A 189 16.93 3.50 -20.82
CA LEU A 189 17.38 4.29 -21.96
C LEU A 189 18.67 5.04 -21.62
N ASP A 190 18.73 5.63 -20.42
CA ASP A 190 19.87 6.43 -19.97
C ASP A 190 21.08 5.56 -19.60
N ASN A 191 20.85 4.33 -19.13
CA ASN A 191 21.87 3.34 -18.80
C ASN A 191 21.57 1.98 -19.47
N PRO A 192 21.82 1.84 -20.78
CA PRO A 192 21.54 0.60 -21.49
C PRO A 192 22.40 -0.55 -20.94
N PRO A 193 21.83 -1.76 -20.76
CA PRO A 193 22.60 -2.91 -20.32
C PRO A 193 23.74 -3.19 -21.29
N LYS A 194 24.93 -3.47 -20.76
CA LYS A 194 26.11 -3.83 -21.57
C LYS A 194 25.76 -5.04 -22.44
N LEU A 195 25.73 -4.84 -23.75
CA LEU A 195 25.59 -5.93 -24.70
C LEU A 195 26.76 -6.89 -24.49
N CYS A 196 26.47 -8.15 -24.13
CA CYS A 196 27.48 -9.20 -24.16
C CYS A 196 27.86 -9.42 -25.62
N ASN A 197 29.04 -8.94 -26.01
CA ASN A 197 29.64 -9.25 -27.29
C ASN A 197 30.00 -10.75 -27.27
N ASN A 198 29.09 -11.60 -27.74
CA ASN A 198 29.43 -12.97 -28.09
C ASN A 198 30.33 -12.91 -29.33
N THR A 199 31.64 -12.86 -29.09
CA THR A 199 32.63 -13.11 -30.12
C THR A 199 32.51 -14.60 -30.48
N LEU A 200 31.85 -14.89 -31.60
CA LEU A 200 31.88 -16.19 -32.22
C LEU A 200 33.31 -16.44 -32.70
N ASN A 201 34.04 -17.28 -31.97
CA ASN A 201 35.27 -17.93 -32.46
C ASN A 201 34.91 -19.16 -33.29
#